data_AF-A0A941MWM2-F1
#
_entry.id   AF-A0A941MWM2-F1
#
_cell.length_a   1.000
_cell.length_b   1.000
_cell.length_c   1.000
_cell.angle_alpha   90.00
_cell.angle_beta   90.00
_cell.angle_gamma   90.00
#
_symmetry.space_group_name_H-M   'P 1'
#
loop_
_entity.id
_entity.type
_entity.pdbx_description
1 polymer ?
#
loop_
_entity_poly.entity_id
_entity_poly.type
_entity_poly.pdbx_seq_one_letter_code
_entity_poly.pdbx_strand_id
1 'polypeptide(L)'
;MVERGFDADIVHEVEAISPIAFGRALFEGQGIRFSPIIIRARRDGRVETDVRLMSLPAFARARALAEEFRSRLSKEDFIALCVCGAESQAIMQALEAGHTLIEMSASRFAPCVVADRGASDETVNAAMAKLKLRSEPGHPGQIKPWWKFW
;
A
#
# COMPACT_ATOMS: atom_id res chain seq x y z
N MET A 1 -19.79 -7.27 -4.15
CA MET A 1 -19.53 -8.44 -3.26
C MET A 1 -20.51 -8.49 -2.10
N VAL A 2 -20.71 -7.40 -1.35
CA VAL A 2 -21.66 -7.35 -0.23
C VAL A 2 -23.09 -7.76 -0.63
N GLU A 3 -23.60 -7.29 -1.77
CA GLU A 3 -24.91 -7.68 -2.31
C GLU A 3 -25.05 -9.18 -2.59
N ARG A 4 -23.93 -9.90 -2.72
CA ARG A 4 -23.88 -11.35 -2.91
C ARG A 4 -23.82 -12.12 -1.59
N GLY A 5 -24.01 -11.45 -0.44
CA GLY A 5 -24.05 -12.04 0.90
C GLY A 5 -22.71 -12.14 1.62
N PHE A 6 -21.63 -11.53 1.09
CA PHE A 6 -20.33 -11.52 1.77
C PHE A 6 -20.28 -10.47 2.89
N ASP A 7 -19.56 -10.79 3.96
CA ASP A 7 -19.32 -9.86 5.08
C ASP A 7 -18.65 -8.57 4.59
N ALA A 8 -19.24 -7.43 4.94
CA ALA A 8 -18.82 -6.13 4.43
C ALA A 8 -17.45 -5.68 4.97
N ASP A 9 -17.09 -6.08 6.19
CA ASP A 9 -15.80 -5.74 6.78
C ASP A 9 -14.69 -6.55 6.10
N ILE A 10 -14.94 -7.82 5.78
CA ILE A 10 -14.04 -8.66 5.00
C ILE A 10 -13.87 -8.12 3.57
N VAL A 11 -14.97 -7.76 2.90
CA VAL A 11 -14.92 -7.20 1.53
C VAL A 11 -14.06 -5.94 1.51
N HIS A 12 -14.30 -5.01 2.45
CA HIS A 12 -13.52 -3.78 2.55
C HIS A 12 -12.04 -4.05 2.83
N GLU A 13 -11.72 -4.99 3.73
CA GLU A 13 -10.32 -5.37 4.00
C GLU A 13 -9.63 -5.91 2.74
N VAL A 14 -10.32 -6.77 1.97
CA VAL A 14 -9.78 -7.30 0.71
C VAL A 14 -9.59 -6.18 -0.32
N GLU A 15 -10.55 -5.29 -0.49
CA GLU A 15 -10.51 -4.18 -1.44
C GLU A 15 -9.40 -3.16 -1.10
N ALA A 16 -9.16 -2.91 0.19
CA ALA A 16 -8.12 -1.98 0.62
C ALA A 16 -6.71 -2.59 0.59
N ILE A 17 -6.57 -3.87 0.93
CA ILE A 17 -5.26 -4.53 1.13
C ILE A 17 -4.74 -5.23 -0.13
N SER A 18 -5.61 -5.82 -0.95
CA SER A 18 -5.17 -6.57 -2.14
C SER A 18 -4.42 -5.71 -3.15
N PRO A 19 -4.84 -4.47 -3.47
CA PRO A 19 -4.10 -3.62 -4.40
C PRO A 19 -2.65 -3.34 -3.96
N ILE A 20 -2.40 -3.24 -2.65
CA ILE A 20 -1.04 -3.11 -2.08
C ILE A 20 -0.22 -4.35 -2.42
N ALA A 21 -0.76 -5.56 -2.21
CA ALA A 21 -0.07 -6.82 -2.50
C ALA A 21 0.28 -6.98 -3.99
N PHE A 22 -0.68 -6.70 -4.87
CA PHE A 22 -0.49 -6.79 -6.33
C PHE A 22 0.52 -5.75 -6.83
N GLY A 23 0.37 -4.49 -6.41
CA GLY A 23 1.32 -3.42 -6.74
C GLY A 23 2.75 -3.78 -6.36
N ARG A 24 2.95 -4.25 -5.13
CA ARG A 24 4.28 -4.67 -4.67
C ARG A 24 4.83 -5.87 -5.43
N ALA A 25 4.00 -6.85 -5.79
CA ALA A 25 4.45 -7.99 -6.60
C ALA A 25 5.02 -7.56 -7.98
N LEU A 26 4.47 -6.49 -8.58
CA LEU A 26 4.97 -5.93 -9.82
C LEU A 26 6.33 -5.22 -9.64
N PHE A 27 6.46 -4.39 -8.60
CA PHE A 27 7.60 -3.47 -8.45
C PHE A 27 8.74 -3.98 -7.56
N GLU A 28 8.52 -4.92 -6.64
CA GLU A 28 9.59 -5.50 -5.80
C GLU A 28 10.67 -6.18 -6.65
N GLY A 29 10.27 -6.88 -7.72
CA GLY A 29 11.21 -7.48 -8.69
C GLY A 29 12.04 -6.47 -9.48
N GLN A 30 11.71 -5.17 -9.38
CA GLN A 30 12.41 -4.07 -10.02
C GLN A 30 13.30 -3.30 -9.02
N GLY A 31 13.50 -3.84 -7.81
CA GLY A 31 14.37 -3.27 -6.78
C GLY A 31 13.69 -2.28 -5.86
N ILE A 32 12.39 -2.00 -6.03
CA ILE A 32 11.65 -1.11 -5.13
C ILE A 32 11.52 -1.73 -3.75
N ARG A 33 11.89 -0.96 -2.72
CA ARG A 33 11.83 -1.41 -1.32
C ARG A 33 10.61 -0.81 -0.64
N PHE A 34 9.70 -1.66 -0.17
CA PHE A 34 8.49 -1.21 0.52
C PHE A 34 8.58 -1.31 2.05
N SER A 35 7.74 -0.54 2.74
CA SER A 35 7.52 -0.70 4.18
C SER A 35 6.82 -2.03 4.47
N PRO A 36 7.32 -2.88 5.38
CA PRO A 36 6.66 -4.15 5.75
C PRO A 36 5.40 -3.94 6.61
N ILE A 37 5.14 -2.70 7.03
CA ILE A 37 4.03 -2.31 7.90
C ILE A 37 3.11 -1.31 7.20
N ILE A 38 1.88 -1.23 7.70
CA ILE A 38 0.92 -0.16 7.43
C ILE A 38 0.56 0.57 8.73
N ILE A 39 -0.01 1.75 8.56
CA ILE A 39 -0.72 2.47 9.61
C ILE A 39 -2.22 2.18 9.43
N ARG A 40 -2.87 1.67 10.47
CA ARG A 40 -4.30 1.29 10.42
C ARG A 40 -5.14 2.30 11.21
N ALA A 41 -6.09 2.94 10.54
CA ALA A 41 -7.11 3.78 11.17
C ALA A 41 -8.32 2.90 11.53
N ARG A 42 -8.56 2.69 12.83
CA ARG A 42 -9.59 1.78 13.34
C ARG A 42 -10.96 2.45 13.39
N ARG A 43 -12.02 1.64 13.26
CA ARG A 43 -13.41 2.09 13.43
C ARG A 43 -13.67 2.71 14.81
N ASP A 44 -12.97 2.23 15.84
CA ASP A 44 -13.13 2.69 17.23
C ASP A 44 -12.33 3.95 17.58
N GLY A 45 -11.74 4.61 16.58
CA GLY A 45 -10.96 5.85 16.76
C GLY A 45 -9.47 5.62 17.05
N ARG A 46 -9.01 4.37 17.20
CA ARG A 46 -7.59 4.08 17.42
C ARG A 46 -6.78 4.18 16.12
N VAL A 47 -5.50 4.54 16.26
CA VAL A 47 -4.50 4.50 15.18
C VAL A 47 -3.39 3.54 15.57
N GLU A 48 -3.18 2.50 14.76
CA GLU A 48 -2.09 1.53 14.94
C GLU A 48 -0.99 1.78 13.90
N THR A 49 0.24 2.07 14.33
CA THR A 49 1.29 2.55 13.42
C THR A 49 2.18 1.46 12.84
N ASP A 50 2.10 0.23 13.36
CA ASP A 50 3.08 -0.83 13.10
C ASP A 50 2.41 -2.19 12.81
N VAL A 51 1.29 -2.15 12.08
CA VAL A 51 0.58 -3.37 11.67
C VAL A 51 1.37 -4.02 10.54
N ARG A 52 1.90 -5.23 10.77
CA ARG A 52 2.66 -5.97 9.76
C ARG A 52 1.73 -6.43 8.63
N LEU A 53 2.08 -6.13 7.39
CA LEU A 53 1.28 -6.54 6.24
C LEU A 53 1.14 -8.06 6.14
N MET A 54 2.22 -8.80 6.39
CA MET A 54 2.21 -10.27 6.36
C MET A 54 1.34 -10.91 7.45
N SER A 55 0.97 -10.18 8.51
CA SER A 55 0.00 -10.70 9.50
C SER A 55 -1.45 -10.50 9.08
N LEU A 56 -1.71 -9.78 7.97
CA LEU A 56 -3.06 -9.59 7.43
C LEU A 56 -3.39 -10.72 6.46
N PRO A 57 -4.45 -11.52 6.73
CA PRO A 57 -4.82 -12.64 5.85
C PRO A 57 -5.09 -12.21 4.40
N ALA A 58 -5.73 -11.06 4.21
CA ALA A 58 -6.00 -10.50 2.88
C ALA A 58 -4.69 -10.23 2.11
N PHE A 59 -3.68 -9.64 2.74
CA PHE A 59 -2.39 -9.36 2.11
C PHE A 59 -1.65 -10.65 1.73
N ALA A 60 -1.55 -11.60 2.67
CA ALA A 60 -0.84 -12.85 2.44
C ALA A 60 -1.47 -13.65 1.28
N ARG A 61 -2.81 -13.72 1.22
CA ARG A 61 -3.52 -14.39 0.13
C ARG A 61 -3.39 -13.65 -1.19
N ALA A 62 -3.54 -12.33 -1.19
CA ALA A 62 -3.38 -11.53 -2.40
C ALA A 62 -1.95 -11.63 -2.97
N ARG A 63 -0.92 -11.72 -2.11
CA ARG A 63 0.47 -11.98 -2.54
C ARG A 63 0.64 -13.32 -3.24
N ALA A 64 0.04 -14.38 -2.72
CA ALA A 64 0.08 -15.69 -3.37
C ALA A 64 -0.66 -15.67 -4.73
N LEU A 65 -1.82 -15.02 -4.79
CA LEU A 65 -2.59 -14.86 -6.03
C LEU A 65 -1.88 -13.99 -7.07
N ALA A 66 -1.14 -12.96 -6.65
CA ALA A 66 -0.40 -12.11 -7.57
C ALA A 66 0.64 -12.91 -8.38
N GLU A 67 1.34 -13.85 -7.73
CA GLU A 67 2.29 -14.73 -8.42
C GLU A 67 1.57 -15.68 -9.39
N GLU A 68 0.44 -16.26 -8.97
CA GLU A 68 -0.37 -17.11 -9.83
C GLU A 68 -0.86 -16.35 -11.08
N PHE A 69 -1.42 -15.15 -10.89
CA PHE A 69 -1.95 -14.33 -11.98
C PHE A 69 -0.87 -13.81 -12.92
N ARG A 70 0.33 -13.54 -12.41
CA ARG A 70 1.49 -13.20 -13.24
C ARG A 70 1.81 -14.27 -14.28
N SER A 71 1.58 -15.54 -13.94
CA SER A 71 1.81 -16.68 -14.85
C SER A 71 0.64 -16.96 -15.81
N ARG A 72 -0.57 -16.53 -15.46
CA ARG A 72 -1.82 -16.86 -16.18
C ARG A 72 -2.32 -15.76 -17.10
N LEU A 73 -2.03 -14.51 -16.78
CA LEU A 73 -2.51 -13.34 -17.53
C LEU A 73 -1.46 -12.85 -18.51
N SER A 74 -1.91 -12.07 -19.50
CA SER A 74 -1.00 -11.27 -20.30
C SER A 74 -0.27 -10.25 -19.41
N LYS A 75 0.89 -9.77 -19.88
CA LYS A 75 1.64 -8.74 -19.14
C LYS A 75 0.82 -7.47 -18.96
N GLU A 76 0.07 -7.06 -19.99
CA GLU A 76 -0.78 -5.85 -19.92
C GLU A 76 -1.90 -6.00 -18.89
N ASP A 77 -2.62 -7.13 -18.89
CA ASP A 77 -3.70 -7.38 -17.94
C ASP A 77 -3.19 -7.47 -16.50
N PHE A 78 -2.04 -8.12 -16.30
CA PHE A 78 -1.42 -8.20 -14.98
C PHE A 78 -1.01 -6.82 -14.47
N ILE A 79 -0.40 -5.98 -15.33
CA ILE A 79 -0.07 -4.60 -14.97
C ILE A 79 -1.33 -3.84 -14.60
N ALA A 80 -2.40 -3.90 -15.42
CA ALA A 80 -3.65 -3.19 -15.16
C ALA A 80 -4.23 -3.50 -13.76
N LEU A 81 -4.15 -4.75 -13.31
CA LEU A 81 -4.55 -5.15 -11.95
C LEU A 81 -3.65 -4.56 -10.86
N CYS A 82 -2.36 -4.43 -11.11
CA CYS A 82 -1.37 -3.99 -10.13
C CYS A 82 -1.37 -2.46 -9.92
N VAL A 83 -1.87 -1.67 -10.87
CA VAL A 83 -1.81 -0.19 -10.81
C VAL A 83 -3.01 0.45 -10.09
N CYS A 84 -3.83 -0.33 -9.39
CA CYS A 84 -5.02 0.19 -8.70
C CYS A 84 -4.74 0.73 -7.28
N GLY A 85 -3.56 0.48 -6.70
CA GLY A 85 -3.21 0.90 -5.34
C GLY A 85 -2.46 2.24 -5.28
N ALA A 86 -2.57 2.94 -4.14
CA ALA A 86 -1.90 4.23 -3.93
C ALA A 86 -0.36 4.16 -4.10
N GLU A 87 0.28 3.08 -3.64
CA GLU A 87 1.73 2.89 -3.85
C GLU A 87 2.09 2.76 -5.33
N SER A 88 1.34 1.94 -6.08
CA SER A 88 1.55 1.77 -7.52
C SER A 88 1.33 3.06 -8.28
N GLN A 89 0.27 3.81 -7.94
CA GLN A 89 -0.02 5.11 -8.54
C GLN A 89 1.10 6.11 -8.30
N ALA A 90 1.65 6.15 -7.07
CA ALA A 90 2.79 7.00 -6.76
C ALA A 90 4.05 6.64 -7.58
N ILE A 91 4.30 5.34 -7.80
CA ILE A 91 5.40 4.88 -8.66
C ILE A 91 5.17 5.31 -10.11
N MET A 92 3.95 5.11 -10.64
CA MET A 92 3.64 5.49 -12.02
C MET A 92 3.77 6.99 -12.26
N GLN A 93 3.24 7.82 -11.35
CA GLN A 93 3.38 9.28 -11.44
C GLN A 93 4.85 9.71 -11.42
N ALA A 94 5.71 9.01 -10.68
CA ALA A 94 7.13 9.30 -10.66
C ALA A 94 7.84 8.93 -11.95
N LEU A 95 7.49 7.78 -12.54
CA LEU A 95 7.98 7.37 -13.85
C LEU A 95 7.57 8.38 -14.91
N GLU A 96 6.32 8.86 -14.87
CA GLU A 96 5.80 9.92 -15.74
C GLU A 96 6.52 11.25 -15.56
N ALA A 97 6.93 11.58 -14.33
CA ALA A 97 7.75 12.76 -14.01
C ALA A 97 9.24 12.60 -14.41
N GLY A 98 9.63 11.45 -14.97
CA GLY A 98 10.99 11.18 -15.46
C GLY A 98 11.93 10.55 -14.42
N HIS A 99 11.44 10.18 -13.24
CA HIS A 99 12.25 9.44 -12.27
C HIS A 99 12.51 8.01 -12.73
N THR A 100 13.66 7.47 -12.36
CA THR A 100 14.01 6.08 -12.67
C THR A 100 13.73 5.15 -11.49
N LEU A 101 13.41 3.89 -11.77
CA LEU A 101 13.24 2.88 -10.72
C LEU A 101 14.48 2.72 -9.83
N ILE A 102 15.68 2.96 -10.40
CA ILE A 102 16.96 2.95 -9.67
C ILE A 102 16.97 4.05 -8.62
N GLU A 103 16.59 5.28 -8.97
CA GLU A 103 16.46 6.38 -8.00
C GLU A 103 15.47 6.04 -6.89
N MET A 104 14.35 5.42 -7.25
CA MET A 104 13.32 5.05 -6.28
C MET A 104 13.76 3.92 -5.34
N SER A 105 14.57 2.98 -5.83
CA SER A 105 15.11 1.85 -5.06
C SER A 105 16.08 2.28 -3.95
N ALA A 106 16.68 3.47 -4.07
CA ALA A 106 17.64 4.02 -3.12
C ALA A 106 17.03 4.30 -1.74
N SER A 107 15.70 4.41 -1.66
CA SER A 107 14.96 4.64 -0.41
C SER A 107 13.87 3.59 -0.21
N ARG A 108 13.38 3.46 1.03
CA ARG A 108 12.23 2.61 1.34
C ARG A 108 10.94 3.43 1.28
N PHE A 109 9.89 2.87 0.68
CA PHE A 109 8.56 3.46 0.71
C PHE A 109 8.04 3.64 2.14
N ALA A 110 7.37 4.77 2.38
CA ALA A 110 6.66 5.00 3.63
C ALA A 110 5.48 4.01 3.74
N PRO A 111 5.02 3.66 4.95
CA PRO A 111 3.86 2.80 5.13
C PRO A 111 2.58 3.43 4.53
N CYS A 112 1.70 2.61 3.97
CA CYS A 112 0.35 3.06 3.61
C CYS A 112 -0.50 3.32 4.86
N VAL A 113 -1.43 4.26 4.76
CA VAL A 113 -2.56 4.36 5.67
C VAL A 113 -3.71 3.54 5.11
N VAL A 114 -4.27 2.66 5.93
CA VAL A 114 -5.45 1.85 5.58
C VAL A 114 -6.50 2.05 6.65
N ALA A 115 -7.70 2.45 6.23
CA ALA A 115 -8.83 2.65 7.13
C ALA A 115 -9.69 1.38 7.22
N ASP A 116 -10.11 1.03 8.43
CA ASP A 116 -11.19 0.06 8.61
C ASP A 116 -12.50 0.65 8.06
N ARG A 117 -13.41 -0.22 7.60
CA ARG A 117 -14.72 0.23 7.12
C ARG A 117 -15.41 1.04 8.22
N GLY A 118 -15.90 2.23 7.91
CA GLY A 118 -16.58 3.09 8.88
C GLY A 118 -15.65 3.76 9.92
N ALA A 119 -14.33 3.76 9.72
CA ALA A 119 -13.46 4.67 10.44
C ALA A 119 -13.84 6.13 10.12
N SER A 120 -13.79 7.00 11.13
CA SER A 120 -14.14 8.40 10.97
C SER A 120 -13.03 9.18 10.25
N ASP A 121 -13.41 10.28 9.60
CA ASP A 121 -12.44 11.17 8.94
C ASP A 121 -11.40 11.71 9.92
N GLU A 122 -11.77 11.99 11.17
CA GLU A 122 -10.83 12.40 12.21
C GLU A 122 -9.77 11.32 12.48
N THR A 123 -10.18 10.06 12.47
CA THR A 123 -9.28 8.92 12.70
C THR A 123 -8.34 8.71 11.53
N VAL A 124 -8.86 8.84 10.30
CA VAL A 124 -8.05 8.78 9.07
C VAL A 124 -7.05 9.93 9.04
N ASN A 125 -7.49 11.16 9.36
CA ASN A 125 -6.61 12.33 9.44
C ASN A 125 -5.53 12.16 10.51
N ALA A 126 -5.87 11.59 11.67
CA ALA A 126 -4.89 11.26 12.70
C ALA A 126 -3.85 10.25 12.21
N ALA A 127 -4.26 9.21 11.47
CA ALA A 127 -3.35 8.25 10.85
C ALA A 127 -2.43 8.90 9.80
N MET A 128 -2.98 9.78 8.96
CA MET A 128 -2.21 10.56 7.99
C MET A 128 -1.20 11.51 8.67
N ALA A 129 -1.55 12.11 9.79
CA ALA A 129 -0.62 12.92 10.58
C ALA A 129 0.54 12.08 11.12
N LYS A 130 0.29 10.84 11.57
CA LYS A 130 1.36 9.90 11.97
C LYS A 130 2.26 9.51 10.79
N LEU A 131 1.69 9.31 9.61
CA LEU A 131 2.46 9.06 8.39
C LEU A 131 3.38 10.25 8.06
N LYS A 132 2.85 11.48 8.12
CA LYS A 132 3.60 12.71 7.87
C LYS A 132 4.81 12.84 8.79
N LEU A 133 4.60 12.70 10.10
CA LEU A 133 5.68 12.74 11.10
C LEU A 133 6.75 11.68 10.85
N ARG A 134 6.35 10.48 10.40
CA ARG A 134 7.27 9.40 10.02
C ARG A 134 7.99 9.64 8.69
N SER A 135 7.57 10.61 7.90
CA SER A 135 8.16 10.90 6.59
C SER A 135 9.03 12.17 6.62
N GLU A 136 9.11 12.84 7.77
CA GLU A 136 9.90 14.05 7.96
C GLU A 136 11.41 13.75 8.06
N PRO A 137 12.28 14.58 7.43
CA PRO A 137 13.73 14.39 7.50
C PRO A 137 14.22 14.55 8.95
N GLY A 138 14.82 13.49 9.51
CA GLY A 138 15.38 13.52 10.86
C GLY A 138 14.98 12.34 11.75
N HIS A 139 14.04 11.49 11.30
CA HIS A 139 13.77 10.23 12.00
C HIS A 139 14.94 9.23 11.85
N PRO A 140 15.41 8.60 12.95
CA PRO A 140 16.52 7.65 12.88
C PRO A 140 16.15 6.48 11.94
N GLY A 141 16.91 6.31 10.86
CA GLY A 141 16.74 5.22 9.88
C GLY A 141 16.09 5.60 8.55
N GLN A 142 15.83 6.89 8.27
CA GLN A 142 15.26 7.33 6.99
C GLN A 142 16.23 8.15 6.11
N ILE A 143 16.31 7.75 4.84
CA ILE A 143 16.84 8.54 3.72
C ILE A 143 15.64 9.30 3.12
N LYS A 144 15.81 10.59 2.78
CA LYS A 144 14.75 11.49 2.30
C LYS A 144 13.77 10.77 1.35
N PRO A 145 12.46 10.75 1.63
CA PRO A 145 11.48 10.32 0.65
C PRO A 145 11.48 11.33 -0.50
N TRP A 146 11.61 10.84 -1.73
CA TRP A 146 11.64 11.67 -2.94
C TRP A 146 10.22 12.08 -3.38
N TRP A 147 9.19 11.33 -2.99
CA TRP A 147 7.81 11.79 -3.07
C TRP A 147 7.49 12.67 -1.86
N LYS A 148 7.14 13.93 -2.07
CA LYS A 148 6.35 14.70 -1.12
C LYS A 148 4.98 14.88 -1.75
N PHE A 149 3.98 14.16 -1.26
CA PHE A 149 2.58 14.44 -1.56
C PHE A 149 2.07 15.43 -0.54
N TRP A 150 2.12 16.72 -0.88
CA TRP A 150 1.22 17.77 -0.40
C TRP A 150 1.06 18.78 -1.54
#